data_AF-A0A1G4UB00-F1
#
_entry.id   AF-A0A1G4UB00-F1
#
_cell.length_a   1.000
_cell.length_b   1.000
_cell.length_c   1.000
_cell.angle_alpha   90.00
_cell.angle_beta   90.00
_cell.angle_gamma   90.00
#
_symmetry.space_group_name_H-M   'P 1'
#
loop_
_entity.id
_entity.type
_entity.pdbx_description
1 polymer ?
#
loop_
_entity_poly.entity_id
_entity_poly.type
_entity_poly.pdbx_seq_one_letter_code
_entity_poly.pdbx_strand_id
1 'polypeptide(L)'
;MDFLNQVNKTNVTPELSGEALRLHSGMPPERRNSYEARMFELFRFLDDKGLKRQKRELAMAIDFRLTALARLNGDKALSGWTLPGSEPGQDFIHENLLKAAALEPVVEDEYRQAAFNAESFQRRVLAFSKAEGNA
;
A
#
# COMPACT_ATOMS: atom_id res chain seq x y z
N MET A 1 21.34 -7.49 -8.36
CA MET A 1 20.54 -6.30 -7.99
C MET A 1 19.56 -6.72 -6.94
N ASP A 2 19.50 -5.99 -5.83
CA ASP A 2 18.56 -6.24 -4.74
C ASP A 2 17.13 -5.92 -5.21
N PHE A 3 16.21 -6.85 -5.01
CA PHE A 3 14.83 -6.79 -5.49
C PHE A 3 14.06 -5.62 -4.87
N LEU A 4 14.30 -5.33 -3.58
CA LEU A 4 13.69 -4.18 -2.91
C LEU A 4 14.16 -2.85 -3.49
N ASN A 5 15.42 -2.77 -3.94
CA ASN A 5 15.90 -1.58 -4.63
C ASN A 5 15.11 -1.30 -5.92
N GLN A 6 14.62 -2.33 -6.62
CA GLN A 6 13.74 -2.14 -7.78
C GLN A 6 12.34 -1.67 -7.36
N VAL A 7 11.76 -2.28 -6.33
CA VAL A 7 10.46 -1.87 -5.74
C VAL A 7 10.48 -0.41 -5.28
N ASN A 8 11.57 0.02 -4.64
CA ASN A 8 11.72 1.39 -4.12
C ASN A 8 11.98 2.42 -5.21
N LYS A 9 12.61 2.04 -6.33
CA LYS A 9 12.81 2.92 -7.50
C LYS A 9 11.57 3.05 -8.39
N THR A 10 10.61 2.15 -8.26
CA THR A 10 9.39 2.18 -9.06
C THR A 10 8.47 3.29 -8.53
N ASN A 11 8.15 4.25 -9.38
CA ASN A 11 7.27 5.36 -9.01
C ASN A 11 5.81 4.89 -8.93
N VAL A 12 5.28 4.79 -7.71
CA VAL A 12 3.88 4.49 -7.45
C VAL A 12 3.24 5.74 -6.87
N THR A 13 2.37 6.39 -7.64
CA THR A 13 1.66 7.60 -7.19
C THR A 13 0.62 7.26 -6.11
N PRO A 14 0.30 8.17 -5.17
CA PRO A 14 -0.77 7.97 -4.18
C PRO A 14 -2.11 7.59 -4.80
N GLU A 15 -2.44 8.17 -5.96
CA GLU A 15 -3.69 7.90 -6.70
C GLU A 15 -3.74 6.44 -7.17
N LEU A 16 -2.65 5.97 -7.80
CA LEU A 16 -2.51 4.58 -8.25
C LEU A 16 -2.58 3.59 -7.08
N SER A 17 -1.93 3.90 -5.95
CA SER A 17 -2.02 3.09 -4.72
C SER A 17 -3.44 3.05 -4.17
N GLY A 18 -4.13 4.19 -4.14
CA GLY A 18 -5.50 4.29 -3.63
C GLY A 18 -6.51 3.55 -4.52
N GLU A 19 -6.35 3.62 -5.84
CA GLU A 19 -7.15 2.83 -6.78
C GLU A 19 -6.89 1.32 -6.63
N ALA A 20 -5.63 0.91 -6.48
CA ALA A 20 -5.29 -0.50 -6.25
C ALA A 20 -5.84 -1.02 -4.92
N LEU A 21 -5.82 -0.20 -3.85
CA LEU A 21 -6.44 -0.55 -2.57
C LEU A 21 -7.97 -0.70 -2.70
N ARG A 22 -8.64 0.20 -3.43
CA ARG A 22 -10.08 0.08 -3.71
C ARG A 22 -10.41 -1.18 -4.51
N LEU A 23 -9.56 -1.54 -5.47
CA LEU A 23 -9.70 -2.79 -6.20
C LEU A 23 -9.58 -3.99 -5.25
N HIS A 24 -8.60 -3.97 -4.33
CA HIS A 24 -8.42 -5.02 -3.35
C HIS A 24 -9.61 -5.14 -2.38
N SER A 25 -10.11 -4.04 -1.84
CA SER A 25 -11.27 -4.05 -0.93
C SER A 25 -12.55 -4.52 -1.61
N GLY A 26 -12.70 -4.24 -2.92
CA GLY A 26 -13.79 -4.73 -3.75
C GLY A 26 -13.72 -6.22 -4.11
N MET A 27 -12.62 -6.92 -3.84
CA MET A 27 -12.52 -8.36 -4.10
C MET A 27 -13.41 -9.17 -3.14
N PRO A 28 -13.94 -10.34 -3.57
CA PRO A 28 -14.59 -11.29 -2.66
C PRO A 28 -13.67 -11.68 -1.50
N PRO A 29 -14.17 -11.82 -0.26
CA PRO A 29 -13.34 -12.12 0.92
C PRO A 29 -12.40 -13.32 0.73
N GLU A 30 -12.87 -14.37 0.07
CA GLU A 30 -12.11 -15.61 -0.19
C GLU A 30 -10.92 -15.38 -1.12
N ARG A 31 -11.00 -14.35 -1.98
CA ARG A 31 -9.94 -13.99 -2.93
C ARG A 31 -8.97 -12.94 -2.39
N ARG A 32 -9.35 -12.15 -1.38
CA ARG A 32 -8.49 -11.09 -0.83
C ARG A 32 -7.15 -11.65 -0.34
N ASN A 33 -7.16 -12.81 0.31
CA ASN A 33 -5.93 -13.42 0.84
C ASN A 33 -5.11 -14.19 -0.21
N SER A 34 -5.67 -14.49 -1.39
CA SER A 34 -4.94 -15.16 -2.46
C SER A 34 -3.99 -14.21 -3.18
N TYR A 35 -2.68 -14.47 -3.06
CA TYR A 35 -1.65 -13.70 -3.76
C TYR A 35 -1.86 -13.70 -5.28
N GLU A 36 -2.15 -14.86 -5.86
CA GLU A 36 -2.38 -15.02 -7.29
C GLU A 36 -3.60 -14.21 -7.76
N ALA A 37 -4.69 -14.24 -7.00
CA ALA A 37 -5.89 -13.47 -7.32
C ALA A 37 -5.64 -11.97 -7.24
N ARG A 38 -4.92 -11.50 -6.20
CA ARG A 38 -4.55 -10.08 -6.07
C ARG A 38 -3.67 -9.62 -7.24
N MET A 39 -2.64 -10.39 -7.57
CA MET A 39 -1.73 -10.06 -8.66
C MET A 39 -2.43 -10.06 -10.02
N PHE A 40 -3.34 -11.00 -10.25
CA PHE A 40 -4.14 -11.05 -11.47
C PHE A 40 -5.00 -9.79 -11.65
N GLU A 41 -5.75 -9.39 -10.62
CA GLU A 41 -6.57 -8.17 -10.68
C GLU A 41 -5.72 -6.90 -10.84
N LEU A 42 -4.56 -6.85 -10.17
CA LEU A 42 -3.64 -5.72 -10.28
C LEU A 42 -3.04 -5.61 -11.68
N PHE A 43 -2.70 -6.73 -12.32
CA PHE A 43 -2.25 -6.72 -13.71
C PHE A 43 -3.33 -6.26 -14.68
N ARG A 44 -4.56 -6.75 -14.51
CA ARG A 44 -5.71 -6.31 -15.32
C ARG A 44 -5.93 -4.80 -15.18
N PHE A 45 -5.92 -4.30 -13.95
CA PHE A 45 -6.04 -2.88 -13.65
C PHE A 45 -4.95 -2.02 -14.31
N LEU A 46 -3.69 -2.47 -14.28
CA LEU A 46 -2.59 -1.74 -14.93
C LEU A 46 -2.69 -1.81 -16.47
N ASP A 47 -3.20 -2.90 -17.03
CA ASP A 47 -3.48 -3.01 -18.46
C ASP A 47 -4.57 -2.03 -18.89
N ASP A 48 -5.66 -1.92 -18.13
CA ASP A 48 -6.77 -1.01 -18.37
C ASP A 48 -6.33 0.47 -18.32
N LYS A 49 -5.33 0.79 -17.48
CA LYS A 49 -4.68 2.11 -17.42
C LYS A 49 -3.64 2.37 -18.52
N GLY A 50 -3.37 1.40 -19.40
CA GLY A 50 -2.35 1.53 -20.43
C GLY A 50 -0.91 1.45 -19.92
N LEU A 51 -0.68 1.02 -18.67
CA LEU A 51 0.63 0.95 -18.01
C LEU A 51 1.39 -0.36 -18.33
N LYS A 52 1.30 -0.82 -19.58
CA LYS A 52 1.77 -2.15 -20.01
C LYS A 52 3.28 -2.35 -19.91
N ARG A 53 4.07 -1.30 -20.19
CA ARG A 53 5.55 -1.39 -20.27
C ARG A 53 6.23 -1.63 -18.92
N GLN A 54 5.63 -1.16 -17.83
CA GLN A 54 6.17 -1.23 -16.47
C GLN A 54 5.27 -2.06 -15.56
N LYS A 55 4.39 -2.87 -16.16
CA LYS A 55 3.28 -3.52 -15.46
C LYS A 55 3.77 -4.43 -14.35
N ARG A 56 4.83 -5.20 -14.60
CA ARG A 56 5.40 -6.12 -13.61
C ARG A 56 5.95 -5.36 -12.42
N GLU A 57 6.75 -4.34 -12.69
CA GLU A 57 7.40 -3.49 -11.69
C GLU A 57 6.37 -2.76 -10.84
N LEU A 58 5.37 -2.13 -11.49
CA LEU A 58 4.29 -1.43 -10.80
C LEU A 58 3.44 -2.36 -9.95
N ALA A 59 3.06 -3.53 -10.47
CA ALA A 59 2.24 -4.48 -9.71
C ALA A 59 2.98 -4.95 -8.45
N MET A 60 4.25 -5.33 -8.57
CA MET A 60 5.06 -5.73 -7.43
C MET A 60 5.24 -4.58 -6.45
N ALA A 61 5.53 -3.37 -6.94
CA ALA A 61 5.75 -2.21 -6.10
C ALA A 61 4.51 -1.77 -5.32
N ILE A 62 3.32 -1.92 -5.91
CA ILE A 62 2.03 -1.68 -5.27
C ILE A 62 1.74 -2.77 -4.24
N ASP A 63 1.84 -4.05 -4.61
CA ASP A 63 1.53 -5.17 -3.70
C ASP A 63 2.44 -5.15 -2.45
N PHE A 64 3.73 -4.86 -2.62
CA PHE A 64 4.67 -4.72 -1.50
C PHE A 64 4.28 -3.56 -0.56
N ARG A 65 3.92 -2.39 -1.10
CA ARG A 65 3.50 -1.24 -0.30
C ARG A 65 2.18 -1.48 0.41
N LEU A 66 1.21 -2.10 -0.25
CA LEU A 66 -0.08 -2.43 0.36
C LEU A 66 0.07 -3.51 1.44
N THR A 67 0.94 -4.50 1.22
CA THR A 67 1.28 -5.52 2.23
C THR A 67 1.93 -4.88 3.45
N ALA A 68 2.93 -4.02 3.25
CA ALA A 68 3.59 -3.28 4.32
C ALA A 68 2.61 -2.38 5.10
N LEU A 69 1.68 -1.72 4.40
CA LEU A 69 0.64 -0.90 5.01
C LEU A 69 -0.35 -1.73 5.85
N ALA A 70 -0.81 -2.87 5.32
CA ALA A 70 -1.73 -3.76 6.02
C ALA A 70 -1.14 -4.29 7.33
N ARG A 71 0.17 -4.58 7.34
CA ARG A 71 0.91 -4.99 8.54
C ARG A 71 0.98 -3.90 9.59
N LEU A 72 1.36 -2.68 9.19
CA LEU A 72 1.33 -1.52 10.10
C LEU A 72 -0.06 -1.30 10.73
N ASN A 73 -1.12 -1.52 9.95
CA ASN A 73 -2.49 -1.44 10.46
C ASN A 73 -2.79 -2.55 11.48
N GLY A 74 -2.41 -3.80 11.18
CA GLY A 74 -2.57 -4.96 12.08
C GLY A 74 -1.85 -4.79 13.42
N ASP A 75 -0.67 -4.17 13.42
CA ASP A 75 0.12 -3.88 14.62
C ASP A 75 -0.39 -2.66 15.42
N LYS A 76 -1.53 -2.08 15.01
CA LYS A 76 -2.13 -0.87 15.60
C LYS A 76 -1.23 0.37 15.56
N ALA A 77 -0.15 0.35 14.77
CA ALA A 77 0.76 1.48 14.60
C ALA A 77 0.12 2.66 13.86
N LEU A 78 -1.05 2.44 13.23
CA LEU A 78 -1.84 3.45 12.53
C LEU A 78 -3.07 3.92 13.32
N SER A 79 -3.16 3.60 14.60
CA SER A 79 -4.27 4.01 15.47
C SER A 79 -4.47 5.53 15.39
N GLY A 80 -5.71 5.96 15.08
CA GLY A 80 -6.07 7.38 14.87
C GLY A 80 -6.03 7.85 13.42
N TRP A 81 -5.49 7.04 12.49
CA TRP A 81 -5.50 7.32 11.04
C TRP A 81 -6.37 6.35 10.25
N THR A 82 -7.00 5.40 10.93
CA THR A 82 -7.93 4.42 10.37
C THR A 82 -9.26 4.43 11.13
N LEU A 83 -10.35 4.13 10.44
CA LEU A 83 -11.66 3.89 11.02
C LEU A 83 -12.09 2.46 10.71
N PRO A 84 -12.63 1.72 11.68
CA PRO A 84 -13.18 0.40 11.41
C PRO A 84 -14.36 0.55 10.45
N GLY A 85 -14.40 -0.27 9.40
CA GLY A 85 -15.56 -0.36 8.53
C GLY A 85 -16.60 -1.36 9.02
N SER A 86 -17.57 -1.62 8.16
CA SER A 86 -18.76 -2.43 8.50
C SER A 86 -18.47 -3.94 8.57
N GLU A 87 -17.35 -4.39 8.00
CA GLU A 87 -16.96 -5.79 7.92
C GLU A 87 -15.49 -5.97 8.33
N PRO A 88 -15.12 -7.13 8.93
CA PRO A 88 -13.73 -7.45 9.20
C PRO A 88 -12.85 -7.33 7.95
N GLY A 89 -11.73 -6.61 8.07
CA GLY A 89 -10.80 -6.38 6.96
C GLY A 89 -11.21 -5.25 6.01
N GLN A 90 -12.26 -4.50 6.32
CA GLN A 90 -12.60 -3.24 5.65
C GLN A 90 -12.32 -2.09 6.60
N ASP A 91 -11.09 -1.58 6.66
CA ASP A 91 -10.80 -0.34 7.40
C ASP A 91 -10.74 0.83 6.42
N PHE A 92 -11.38 1.95 6.79
CA PHE A 92 -11.18 3.21 6.08
C PHE A 92 -9.83 3.78 6.49
N ILE A 93 -8.98 4.07 5.51
CA ILE A 93 -7.67 4.68 5.76
C ILE A 93 -7.67 6.14 5.31
N HIS A 94 -7.03 7.01 6.08
CA HIS A 94 -6.85 8.41 5.71
C HIS A 94 -5.95 8.56 4.46
N GLU A 95 -6.22 9.55 3.59
CA GLU A 95 -5.45 9.75 2.36
C GLU A 95 -3.94 9.98 2.60
N ASN A 96 -3.58 10.60 3.72
CA ASN A 96 -2.18 10.81 4.10
C ASN A 96 -1.43 9.50 4.37
N LEU A 97 -2.12 8.41 4.73
CA LEU A 97 -1.51 7.08 4.78
C LEU A 97 -1.14 6.59 3.38
N LEU A 98 -1.99 6.83 2.37
CA LEU A 98 -1.70 6.47 0.98
C LEU A 98 -0.55 7.32 0.41
N LYS A 99 -0.53 8.63 0.70
CA LYS A 99 0.58 9.52 0.33
C LYS A 99 1.89 9.08 0.97
N ALA A 100 1.86 8.72 2.25
CA ALA A 100 3.02 8.20 2.94
C ALA A 100 3.47 6.84 2.36
N ALA A 101 2.56 5.89 2.13
CA ALA A 101 2.87 4.57 1.59
C ALA A 101 3.42 4.61 0.16
N ALA A 102 3.02 5.60 -0.65
CA ALA A 102 3.59 5.82 -1.98
C ALA A 102 5.09 6.14 -1.93
N LEU A 103 5.52 6.90 -0.92
CA LEU A 103 6.86 7.50 -0.85
C LEU A 103 7.80 6.81 0.16
N GLU A 104 7.25 6.14 1.17
CA GLU A 104 8.06 5.48 2.17
C GLU A 104 8.79 4.28 1.55
N PRO A 105 10.11 4.14 1.78
CA PRO A 105 10.84 2.97 1.31
C PRO A 105 10.31 1.69 1.96
N VAL A 106 10.08 0.67 1.13
CA VAL A 106 9.81 -0.69 1.60
C VAL A 106 11.13 -1.31 2.06
N VAL A 107 11.10 -1.89 3.26
CA VAL A 107 12.20 -2.64 3.87
C VAL A 107 11.78 -4.10 4.08
N GLU A 108 12.74 -4.96 4.37
CA GLU A 108 12.49 -6.31 4.87
C GLU A 108 12.43 -6.28 6.41
N ASP A 109 11.44 -6.94 6.99
CA ASP A 109 11.39 -7.24 8.42
C ASP A 109 12.30 -8.44 8.79
N GLU A 110 12.30 -8.83 10.07
CA GLU A 110 13.05 -9.99 10.57
C GLU A 110 12.62 -11.33 9.93
N TYR A 111 11.44 -11.37 9.30
CA TYR A 111 10.89 -12.52 8.59
C TYR A 111 11.07 -12.44 7.07
N ARG A 112 11.86 -11.47 6.56
CA ARG A 112 12.10 -11.20 5.13
C ARG A 112 10.84 -10.86 4.35
N GLN A 113 9.95 -10.13 4.99
CA GLN A 113 8.68 -9.72 4.40
C GLN A 113 8.66 -8.20 4.20
N ALA A 114 7.86 -7.76 3.23
CA ALA A 114 7.68 -6.34 2.96
C ALA A 114 7.10 -5.61 4.17
N ALA A 115 7.82 -4.61 4.66
CA ALA A 115 7.43 -3.78 5.79
C ALA A 115 7.81 -2.31 5.53
N PHE A 116 7.21 -1.42 6.32
CA PHE A 116 7.67 -0.06 6.46
C PHE A 116 8.33 0.10 7.82
N ASN A 117 9.32 1.00 7.93
CA ASN A 117 9.77 1.42 9.24
C ASN A 117 8.66 2.27 9.89
N ALA A 118 8.08 1.77 10.98
CA ALA A 118 6.90 2.39 11.60
C ALA A 118 7.13 3.85 12.02
N GLU A 119 8.27 4.15 12.63
CA GLU A 119 8.61 5.49 13.10
C GLU A 119 8.78 6.47 11.93
N SER A 120 9.55 6.09 10.91
CA SER A 120 9.75 6.88 9.69
C SER A 120 8.42 7.11 8.96
N PHE A 121 7.62 6.07 8.82
CA PHE A 121 6.30 6.14 8.20
C PHE A 121 5.38 7.12 8.95
N GLN A 122 5.27 7.01 10.28
CA GLN A 122 4.46 7.92 11.09
C GLN A 122 4.93 9.38 10.97
N ARG A 123 6.24 9.62 11.00
CA ARG A 123 6.80 10.97 10.77
C ARG A 123 6.40 11.53 9.41
N ARG A 124 6.39 10.69 8.38
CA ARG A 124 5.96 11.09 7.03
C ARG A 124 4.47 11.40 6.98
N VAL A 125 3.62 10.59 7.59
CA VAL A 125 2.17 10.85 7.70
C VAL A 125 1.92 12.20 8.39
N LEU A 126 2.60 12.45 9.52
CA LEU A 126 2.48 13.72 10.25
C LEU A 126 2.96 14.92 9.43
N ALA A 127 3.99 14.76 8.60
CA ALA A 127 4.47 15.83 7.72
C ALA A 127 3.40 16.25 6.70
N PHE A 128 2.66 15.28 6.13
CA PHE A 128 1.53 15.58 5.24
C PHE A 128 0.38 16.25 5.98
N SER A 129 -0.01 15.74 7.14
CA SER A 129 -1.12 16.30 7.91
C SER A 129 -0.84 17.73 8.38
N LYS A 130 0.41 18.04 8.75
CA LYS A 130 0.82 19.41 9.09
C LYS A 130 0.78 20.35 7.89
N ALA A 131 1.19 19.89 6.71
CA ALA A 131 1.14 20.70 5.49
C ALA A 131 -0.30 21.06 5.09
N GLU A 132 -1.27 20.24 5.49
CA GLU A 132 -2.70 20.42 5.21
C GLU A 132 -3.47 21.14 6.32
N GLY A 133 -2.79 21.54 7.42
CA GLY A 133 -3.41 22.24 8.54
C GLY A 133 -4.22 21.35 9.50
N ASN A 134 -4.06 20.03 9.43
CA ASN A 134 -4.82 19.02 10.19
C ASN A 134 -3.99 18.42 11.35
N ALA A 135 -3.39 19.27 12.20
CA ALA A 135 -2.60 18.83 13.37
C ALA A 135 -3.21 19.34 14.68
#